data_AF-A0A843RZS2-F1
#
_entry.id   AF-A0A843RZS2-F1
#
_cell.length_a   1.000
_cell.length_b   1.000
_cell.length_c   1.000
_cell.angle_alpha   90.00
_cell.angle_beta   90.00
_cell.angle_gamma   90.00
#
_symmetry.space_group_name_H-M   'P 1'
#
loop_
_entity.id
_entity.type
_entity.pdbx_description
1 polymer ?
#
loop_
_entity_poly.entity_id
_entity_poly.type
_entity_poly.pdbx_seq_one_letter_code
_entity_poly.pdbx_strand_id
1 'polypeptide(L)'
;MLALRWVNDEHNSATGERCARPGRRRRRVATESRRSAGSPPVFQPAGAHDASLGRLSSGSRSRLRRVTTGHEPVARGGTATVARRPGRGPRPGHGLARPVGQARPHPCGRPPFGTRARRAIPIRCGTGRRVRCATQRAPRHLRPFARRSVIETVLHDGHVWLRIAKPHYADPFDPSHAQERGGRWNPPRSWPTLYLNHDLRTVHAQVRHLFLDRAIDPDDLGDDAPIVLAAATLPARQRVANLTSDEGLTEVGLATAYPLDQHGLPIPHAATQAVGKRVHDAGLRGVFCRSAATGDGAGRELAWFPSAGGRARAVWPRPLGFGRWRHARRLSDIRRPRGAA
;
A
#
# COMPACT_ATOMS: atom_id res chain seq x y z
N MET A 1 10.06 8.02 -22.55
CA MET A 1 9.93 8.31 -21.10
C MET A 1 8.48 7.98 -20.71
N LEU A 2 8.20 6.72 -20.34
CA LEU A 2 6.85 6.26 -19.98
C LEU A 2 6.47 6.88 -18.63
N ALA A 3 5.49 7.78 -18.63
CA ALA A 3 4.96 8.35 -17.40
C ALA A 3 4.21 7.25 -16.64
N LEU A 4 4.82 6.70 -15.58
CA LEU A 4 4.16 5.78 -14.66
C LEU A 4 2.99 6.51 -13.97
N ARG A 5 1.77 6.36 -14.52
CA ARG A 5 0.53 6.65 -13.79
C ARG A 5 0.49 5.70 -12.61
N TRP A 6 0.28 6.19 -11.40
CA TRP A 6 0.29 5.35 -10.20
C TRP A 6 -1.13 4.94 -9.85
N VAL A 7 -1.32 3.70 -9.40
CA VAL A 7 -2.63 3.05 -9.17
C VAL A 7 -3.52 3.77 -8.14
N ASN A 8 -2.97 4.71 -7.36
CA ASN A 8 -3.78 5.54 -6.46
C ASN A 8 -4.60 6.64 -7.16
N ASP A 9 -4.36 6.93 -8.45
CA ASP A 9 -5.10 7.99 -9.18
C ASP A 9 -6.33 7.49 -9.97
N GLU A 10 -6.42 6.22 -10.38
CA GLU A 10 -7.36 5.83 -11.46
C GLU A 10 -8.51 4.86 -11.11
N HIS A 11 -8.66 4.40 -9.86
CA HIS A 11 -9.84 3.59 -9.48
C HIS A 11 -10.96 4.38 -8.78
N ASN A 12 -10.90 5.72 -8.79
CA ASN A 12 -12.02 6.59 -8.42
C ASN A 12 -12.87 6.94 -9.67
N SER A 13 -13.27 5.93 -10.44
CA SER A 13 -14.27 6.12 -11.51
C SER A 13 -15.65 6.17 -10.89
N ALA A 14 -16.09 7.40 -10.62
CA ALA A 14 -17.45 7.73 -10.29
C ALA A 14 -18.40 7.37 -11.44
N THR A 15 -19.26 6.37 -11.27
CA THR A 15 -20.60 6.40 -11.85
C THR A 15 -21.43 7.41 -11.04
N GLY A 16 -21.27 8.69 -11.38
CA GLY A 16 -22.11 9.77 -10.86
C GLY A 16 -23.48 9.73 -11.52
N GLU A 17 -24.40 8.91 -11.00
CA GLU A 17 -25.82 9.06 -11.28
C GLU A 17 -26.30 10.39 -10.68
N ARG A 18 -26.61 11.35 -11.56
CA ARG A 18 -27.29 12.59 -11.20
C ARG A 18 -28.73 12.27 -10.81
N CYS A 19 -29.00 12.08 -9.52
CA CYS A 19 -30.36 12.21 -9.00
C CYS A 19 -30.77 13.69 -9.03
N ALA A 20 -31.62 14.04 -9.99
CA ALA A 20 -32.32 15.31 -10.03
C ALA A 20 -33.14 15.50 -8.74
N ARG A 21 -32.87 16.59 -8.00
CA ARG A 21 -33.71 17.04 -6.88
C ARG A 21 -34.91 17.81 -7.43
N PRO A 22 -36.15 17.57 -6.97
CA PRO A 22 -37.29 18.41 -7.32
C PRO A 22 -37.20 19.75 -6.59
N GLY A 23 -37.57 20.82 -7.31
CA GLY A 23 -37.45 22.20 -6.88
C GLY A 23 -38.26 22.53 -5.62
N ARG A 24 -37.63 23.27 -4.69
CA ARG A 24 -38.32 23.98 -3.62
C ARG A 24 -38.40 25.46 -3.95
N ARG A 25 -39.63 25.97 -3.95
CA ARG A 25 -40.02 27.37 -4.11
C ARG A 25 -39.32 28.26 -3.07
N ARG A 26 -38.78 29.39 -3.54
CA ARG A 26 -38.27 30.49 -2.71
C ARG A 26 -39.44 31.27 -2.10
N ARG A 27 -39.47 31.43 -0.78
CA ARG A 27 -40.11 32.57 -0.12
C ARG A 27 -39.04 33.61 0.19
N ARG A 28 -39.26 34.84 -0.30
CA ARG A 28 -38.53 36.04 0.08
C ARG A 28 -38.95 36.44 1.49
N VAL A 29 -37.99 36.73 2.35
CA VAL A 29 -38.15 37.70 3.45
C VAL A 29 -36.86 38.53 3.46
N ALA A 30 -37.04 39.85 3.35
CA ALA A 30 -36.02 40.85 3.50
C ALA A 30 -35.93 41.27 4.97
N THR A 31 -34.72 41.53 5.46
CA THR A 31 -34.46 42.59 6.46
C THR A 31 -32.96 42.86 6.57
N GLU A 32 -32.61 44.05 6.08
CA GLU A 32 -31.69 45.05 6.63
C GLU A 32 -30.60 44.72 7.67
N SER A 33 -29.40 45.20 7.32
CA SER A 33 -28.58 46.15 8.10
C SER A 33 -27.84 45.64 9.35
N ARG A 34 -26.50 45.56 9.26
CA ARG A 34 -25.61 46.64 9.74
C ARG A 34 -24.13 46.29 9.54
N ARG A 35 -23.39 47.36 9.28
CA ARG A 35 -21.93 47.50 9.16
C ARG A 35 -21.22 47.03 10.42
N SER A 36 -20.01 46.47 10.27
CA SER A 36 -18.83 46.93 11.01
C SER A 36 -17.55 46.38 10.36
N ALA A 37 -16.69 47.33 10.01
CA ALA A 37 -15.34 47.12 9.50
C ALA A 37 -14.40 46.72 10.65
N GLY A 38 -13.41 45.89 10.34
CA GLY A 38 -12.34 45.54 11.28
C GLY A 38 -11.31 44.63 10.64
N SER A 39 -10.22 45.20 10.14
CA SER A 39 -8.95 44.54 9.80
C SER A 39 -7.86 45.61 9.94
N PRO A 40 -6.58 45.28 10.17
CA PRO A 40 -5.97 44.12 10.85
C PRO A 40 -4.85 44.60 11.82
N PRO A 41 -3.97 43.69 12.31
CA PRO A 41 -2.53 43.98 12.24
C PRO A 41 -1.81 42.82 11.54
N VAL A 42 -1.11 43.03 10.42
CA VAL A 42 0.29 43.50 10.31
C VAL A 42 1.22 42.76 11.28
N PHE A 43 1.84 41.69 10.79
CA PHE A 43 3.02 41.08 11.40
C PHE A 43 4.13 41.14 10.33
N GLN A 44 5.17 41.93 10.60
CA GLN A 44 6.41 41.92 9.83
C GLN A 44 7.49 41.12 10.58
N PRO A 45 8.47 40.55 9.86
CA PRO A 45 9.50 39.68 10.41
C PRO A 45 10.77 40.45 10.78
N ALA A 46 11.43 40.01 11.83
CA ALA A 46 12.84 40.27 12.13
C ALA A 46 13.40 38.94 12.68
N GLY A 47 14.60 38.46 12.41
CA GLY A 47 15.76 38.94 11.68
C GLY A 47 16.84 37.88 11.92
N ALA A 48 17.71 37.65 10.94
CA ALA A 48 18.90 36.81 11.09
C ALA A 48 20.00 37.57 11.86
N HIS A 49 20.94 36.82 12.45
CA HIS A 49 22.36 37.08 12.78
C HIS A 49 22.69 36.24 14.04
N ASP A 50 23.42 35.13 13.89
CA ASP A 50 24.89 35.05 13.83
C ASP A 50 25.56 35.42 15.17
N ALA A 51 26.05 34.39 15.88
CA ALA A 51 27.09 34.52 16.89
C ALA A 51 27.71 33.15 17.17
N SER A 52 29.01 33.12 16.97
CA SER A 52 29.92 32.00 17.13
C SER A 52 30.31 31.75 18.60
N LEU A 53 31.04 30.64 18.79
CA LEU A 53 31.98 30.32 19.87
C LEU A 53 31.42 29.77 21.20
N GLY A 54 31.96 28.61 21.58
CA GLY A 54 31.77 28.02 22.90
C GLY A 54 32.39 26.63 23.03
N ARG A 55 33.71 26.51 22.88
CA ARG A 55 34.49 25.37 23.39
C ARG A 55 34.21 25.23 24.89
N LEU A 56 33.83 24.04 25.35
CA LEU A 56 34.19 23.56 26.68
C LEU A 56 34.57 22.07 26.62
N SER A 57 35.77 21.84 27.10
CA SER A 57 36.43 20.56 27.32
C SER A 57 35.87 19.84 28.55
N SER A 58 36.32 18.59 28.68
CA SER A 58 36.27 17.71 29.88
C SER A 58 34.88 17.14 30.19
N GLY A 59 34.70 15.87 30.48
CA GLY A 59 35.64 14.81 30.84
C GLY A 59 34.89 13.94 31.84
N SER A 60 34.67 12.67 31.56
CA SER A 60 34.39 11.67 32.58
C SER A 60 34.59 10.27 32.02
N ARG A 61 35.71 9.68 32.44
CA ARG A 61 36.03 8.26 32.29
C ARG A 61 35.26 7.52 33.38
N SER A 62 34.34 6.65 32.98
CA SER A 62 33.76 5.65 33.87
C SER A 62 34.32 4.27 33.50
N ARG A 63 35.23 3.79 34.35
CA ARG A 63 35.69 2.39 34.41
C ARG A 63 34.49 1.48 34.63
N LEU A 64 34.39 0.37 33.90
CA LEU A 64 33.76 -0.85 34.43
C LEU A 64 34.43 -2.11 33.86
N ARG A 65 35.17 -2.74 34.77
CA ARG A 65 35.35 -4.19 35.03
C ARG A 65 35.49 -5.15 33.85
N ARG A 66 36.75 -5.58 33.70
CA ARG A 66 37.19 -6.88 33.17
C ARG A 66 36.69 -7.99 34.12
N VAL A 67 35.96 -8.97 33.60
CA VAL A 67 35.71 -10.27 34.26
C VAL A 67 36.37 -11.33 33.38
N THR A 68 37.32 -12.04 33.97
CA THR A 68 38.04 -13.18 33.39
C THR A 68 37.97 -14.33 34.39
N THR A 69 37.40 -15.46 33.95
CA THR A 69 37.58 -16.84 34.45
C THR A 69 37.15 -17.72 33.27
N GLY A 70 38.02 -18.49 32.60
CA GLY A 70 38.79 -19.63 33.09
C GLY A 70 37.96 -20.91 32.85
N HIS A 71 38.22 -21.65 31.75
CA HIS A 71 38.78 -23.03 31.70
C HIS A 71 37.99 -24.04 32.57
N GLU A 72 37.47 -25.18 32.08
CA GLU A 72 38.14 -26.28 31.37
C GLU A 72 37.13 -27.32 30.77
N PRO A 73 37.59 -28.35 30.03
CA PRO A 73 36.81 -29.16 29.08
C PRO A 73 36.43 -30.56 29.59
N VAL A 74 35.47 -31.21 28.92
CA VAL A 74 35.32 -32.67 28.96
C VAL A 74 35.09 -33.22 27.55
N ALA A 75 35.95 -34.15 27.17
CA ALA A 75 35.95 -34.92 25.94
C ALA A 75 35.31 -36.32 26.16
N ARG A 76 35.21 -37.05 25.03
CA ARG A 76 34.76 -38.45 24.80
C ARG A 76 33.27 -38.52 24.44
N GLY A 77 32.85 -39.17 23.36
CA GLY A 77 33.50 -40.12 22.46
C GLY A 77 32.40 -41.10 22.01
N GLY A 78 32.30 -41.42 20.73
CA GLY A 78 31.25 -42.32 20.24
C GLY A 78 31.24 -42.47 18.73
N THR A 79 32.14 -43.33 18.26
CA THR A 79 32.21 -43.89 16.91
C THR A 79 31.00 -44.77 16.58
N ALA A 80 30.45 -44.66 15.37
CA ALA A 80 29.87 -45.80 14.66
C ALA A 80 29.92 -45.59 13.14
N THR A 81 30.60 -46.55 12.53
CA THR A 81 30.90 -46.79 11.12
C THR A 81 29.67 -47.30 10.34
N VAL A 82 29.80 -47.43 9.01
CA VAL A 82 28.99 -48.24 8.06
C VAL A 82 27.82 -47.47 7.40
N ALA A 83 27.60 -47.41 6.08
CA ALA A 83 28.13 -48.12 4.92
C ALA A 83 28.08 -47.25 3.64
N ARG A 84 29.05 -47.48 2.77
CA ARG A 84 29.03 -47.20 1.33
C ARG A 84 27.88 -47.96 0.64
N ARG A 85 27.23 -47.32 -0.35
CA ARG A 85 26.84 -47.99 -1.59
C ARG A 85 26.85 -47.03 -2.78
N PRO A 86 27.61 -47.34 -3.86
CA PRO A 86 27.52 -46.65 -5.14
C PRO A 86 26.61 -47.42 -6.11
N GLY A 87 25.83 -46.71 -6.90
CA GLY A 87 25.17 -47.21 -8.12
C GLY A 87 24.80 -45.98 -8.95
N ARG A 88 25.56 -45.59 -10.00
CA ARG A 88 25.68 -46.20 -11.33
C ARG A 88 24.35 -46.67 -11.91
N GLY A 89 23.84 -45.86 -12.84
CA GLY A 89 22.86 -46.24 -13.84
C GLY A 89 22.61 -45.09 -14.81
N PRO A 90 23.29 -45.04 -15.98
CA PRO A 90 22.92 -44.15 -17.07
C PRO A 90 21.79 -44.80 -17.88
N ARG A 91 20.76 -44.04 -18.23
CA ARG A 91 19.80 -44.44 -19.26
C ARG A 91 19.97 -43.53 -20.49
N PRO A 92 20.37 -44.08 -21.65
CA PRO A 92 20.28 -43.39 -22.92
C PRO A 92 18.87 -43.60 -23.48
N GLY A 93 18.23 -42.51 -23.90
CA GLY A 93 16.93 -42.52 -24.57
C GLY A 93 16.99 -41.59 -25.77
N HIS A 94 17.47 -42.13 -26.89
CA HIS A 94 17.35 -41.54 -28.21
C HIS A 94 15.88 -41.34 -28.55
N GLY A 95 15.48 -40.09 -28.78
CA GLY A 95 14.15 -39.69 -29.22
C GLY A 95 14.28 -38.75 -30.41
N LEU A 96 14.46 -39.37 -31.56
CA LEU A 96 14.33 -38.92 -32.95
C LEU A 96 13.81 -37.50 -33.20
N ALA A 97 14.57 -36.83 -34.05
CA ALA A 97 14.22 -35.60 -34.73
C ALA A 97 13.17 -35.81 -35.85
N ARG A 98 12.41 -34.74 -36.09
CA ARG A 98 11.67 -34.34 -37.32
C ARG A 98 10.31 -35.01 -37.59
N PRO A 99 9.39 -34.35 -38.36
CA PRO A 99 9.57 -33.11 -39.11
C PRO A 99 8.56 -31.98 -38.82
N VAL A 100 9.07 -30.79 -39.14
CA VAL A 100 8.37 -29.56 -39.54
C VAL A 100 7.12 -29.87 -40.36
N GLY A 101 5.95 -29.63 -39.74
CA GLY A 101 4.66 -29.56 -40.42
C GLY A 101 4.55 -28.26 -41.19
N GLN A 102 4.41 -28.42 -42.50
CA GLN A 102 4.31 -27.41 -43.54
C GLN A 102 3.37 -26.24 -43.21
N ALA A 103 3.88 -25.04 -43.49
CA ALA A 103 3.12 -23.82 -43.65
C ALA A 103 2.00 -24.01 -44.68
N ARG A 104 0.76 -23.74 -44.29
CA ARG A 104 -0.34 -23.50 -45.22
C ARG A 104 -0.32 -22.02 -45.62
N PRO A 105 -0.23 -21.68 -46.91
CA PRO A 105 -0.42 -20.31 -47.36
C PRO A 105 -1.89 -19.94 -47.21
N HIS A 106 -2.18 -18.92 -46.40
CA HIS A 106 -3.47 -18.25 -46.45
C HIS A 106 -3.53 -17.39 -47.72
N PRO A 107 -4.48 -17.62 -48.64
CA PRO A 107 -4.61 -16.81 -49.83
C PRO A 107 -5.17 -15.43 -49.46
N CYS A 108 -4.46 -14.42 -49.95
CA CYS A 108 -4.91 -13.06 -50.12
C CYS A 108 -6.23 -13.04 -50.91
N GLY A 109 -7.26 -12.43 -50.36
CA GLY A 109 -8.54 -12.21 -51.03
C GLY A 109 -9.25 -11.00 -50.46
N ARG A 110 -8.78 -9.79 -50.81
CA ARG A 110 -9.57 -8.56 -50.71
C ARG A 110 -10.53 -8.50 -51.91
N PRO A 111 -11.85 -8.40 -51.71
CA PRO A 111 -12.74 -7.85 -52.72
C PRO A 111 -12.94 -6.33 -52.53
N PRO A 112 -13.30 -5.62 -53.61
CA PRO A 112 -13.26 -4.17 -53.70
C PRO A 112 -14.46 -3.48 -53.05
N PHE A 113 -14.27 -2.18 -52.82
CA PHE A 113 -15.30 -1.21 -52.43
C PHE A 113 -16.54 -1.32 -53.31
N GLY A 114 -17.70 -1.50 -52.67
CA GLY A 114 -19.03 -1.43 -53.29
C GLY A 114 -19.98 -0.69 -52.37
N THR A 115 -20.21 0.58 -52.68
CA THR A 115 -21.27 1.43 -52.10
C THR A 115 -22.64 0.86 -52.44
N ARG A 116 -23.37 0.37 -51.43
CA ARG A 116 -24.82 0.18 -51.51
C ARG A 116 -25.49 0.65 -50.22
N ALA A 117 -26.27 1.71 -50.36
CA ALA A 117 -27.21 2.19 -49.35
C ALA A 117 -28.18 1.07 -48.95
N ARG A 118 -28.12 0.63 -47.69
CA ARG A 118 -29.15 -0.21 -47.09
C ARG A 118 -30.11 0.69 -46.31
N ARG A 119 -31.38 0.63 -46.72
CA ARG A 119 -32.54 1.19 -46.03
C ARG A 119 -32.54 0.75 -44.56
N ALA A 120 -32.83 1.70 -43.69
CA ALA A 120 -33.06 1.47 -42.27
C ALA A 120 -34.26 0.51 -42.08
N ILE A 121 -33.99 -0.64 -41.47
CA ILE A 121 -35.03 -1.50 -40.91
C ILE A 121 -35.24 -1.01 -39.47
N PRO A 122 -36.44 -0.54 -39.09
CA PRO A 122 -36.72 -0.19 -37.71
C PRO A 122 -36.71 -1.47 -36.86
N ILE A 123 -35.67 -1.60 -36.03
CA ILE A 123 -35.63 -2.61 -34.97
C ILE A 123 -36.75 -2.23 -33.98
N ARG A 124 -37.82 -3.02 -33.97
CA ARG A 124 -38.87 -2.95 -32.94
C ARG A 124 -38.20 -3.13 -31.58
N CYS A 125 -38.28 -2.09 -30.75
CA CYS A 125 -38.00 -2.14 -29.32
C CYS A 125 -38.91 -3.19 -28.67
N GLY A 126 -38.36 -4.38 -28.40
CA GLY A 126 -39.00 -5.41 -27.59
C GLY A 126 -39.29 -4.86 -26.20
N THR A 127 -40.57 -4.80 -25.87
CA THR A 127 -41.09 -4.45 -24.57
C THR A 127 -40.66 -5.46 -23.52
N GLY A 128 -39.93 -4.97 -22.51
CA GLY A 128 -40.19 -5.34 -21.11
C GLY A 128 -39.77 -6.74 -20.65
N ARG A 129 -38.47 -6.93 -20.41
CA ARG A 129 -38.03 -7.78 -19.30
C ARG A 129 -37.21 -6.93 -18.35
N ARG A 130 -37.88 -6.37 -17.34
CA ARG A 130 -37.24 -5.66 -16.22
C ARG A 130 -36.33 -6.65 -15.50
N VAL A 131 -35.05 -6.66 -15.87
CA VAL A 131 -33.99 -7.22 -15.03
C VAL A 131 -34.04 -6.39 -13.76
N ARG A 132 -34.59 -6.96 -12.68
CA ARG A 132 -34.54 -6.33 -11.36
C ARG A 132 -33.06 -6.28 -11.01
N CYS A 133 -32.43 -5.11 -11.17
CA CYS A 133 -31.17 -4.84 -10.51
C CYS A 133 -31.37 -5.21 -9.05
N ALA A 134 -30.65 -6.25 -8.61
CA ALA A 134 -30.59 -6.62 -7.20
C ALA A 134 -30.10 -5.38 -6.47
N THR A 135 -31.02 -4.67 -5.83
CA THR A 135 -30.68 -3.59 -4.91
C THR A 135 -29.81 -4.23 -3.85
N GLN A 136 -28.50 -3.94 -3.91
CA GLN A 136 -27.56 -4.28 -2.85
C GLN A 136 -28.19 -3.73 -1.56
N ARG A 137 -28.73 -4.64 -0.74
CA ARG A 137 -29.33 -4.31 0.56
C ARG A 137 -28.27 -3.50 1.30
N ALA A 138 -28.62 -2.28 1.68
CA ALA A 138 -27.75 -1.43 2.48
C ALA A 138 -27.20 -2.26 3.65
N PRO A 139 -25.88 -2.23 3.89
CA PRO A 139 -25.26 -3.05 4.92
C PRO A 139 -25.98 -2.80 6.25
N ARG A 140 -26.48 -3.90 6.84
CA ARG A 140 -27.14 -3.91 8.15
C ARG A 140 -26.28 -3.09 9.12
N HIS A 141 -26.94 -2.19 9.86
CA HIS A 141 -26.36 -1.30 10.86
C HIS A 141 -25.10 -1.87 11.51
N LEU A 142 -23.94 -1.33 11.14
CA LEU A 142 -22.66 -1.68 11.74
C LEU A 142 -22.71 -1.29 13.21
N ARG A 143 -22.57 -2.27 14.11
CA ARG A 143 -22.57 -2.02 15.57
C ARG A 143 -21.40 -1.10 15.94
N PRO A 144 -21.59 -0.12 16.85
CA PRO A 144 -20.48 0.65 17.40
C PRO A 144 -19.50 -0.27 18.14
N PHE A 145 -18.19 0.00 18.06
CA PHE A 145 -17.18 -0.76 18.79
C PHE A 145 -17.42 -0.65 20.30
N ALA A 146 -17.53 -1.78 20.99
CA ALA A 146 -17.48 -1.80 22.46
C ALA A 146 -16.09 -1.33 22.94
N ARG A 147 -16.03 -0.72 24.13
CA ARG A 147 -14.91 0.14 24.63
C ARG A 147 -13.52 -0.49 24.74
N ARG A 148 -13.34 -1.79 24.47
CA ARG A 148 -12.04 -2.45 24.26
C ARG A 148 -12.26 -3.60 23.27
N SER A 149 -12.24 -3.29 21.98
CA SER A 149 -12.46 -4.30 20.95
C SER A 149 -11.25 -5.25 20.88
N VAL A 150 -11.55 -6.55 20.68
CA VAL A 150 -10.58 -7.66 20.60
C VAL A 150 -9.52 -7.46 19.52
N ILE A 151 -9.73 -6.51 18.62
CA ILE A 151 -8.87 -6.24 17.47
C ILE A 151 -7.76 -5.23 17.73
N GLU A 152 -7.63 -4.71 18.95
CA GLU A 152 -6.58 -3.74 19.23
C GLU A 152 -5.22 -4.41 19.44
N THR A 153 -4.17 -3.88 18.82
CA THR A 153 -2.78 -4.28 19.09
C THR A 153 -1.87 -3.06 19.21
N VAL A 154 -0.75 -3.23 19.91
CA VAL A 154 0.33 -2.23 19.99
C VAL A 154 1.42 -2.63 19.01
N LEU A 155 1.79 -1.70 18.12
CA LEU A 155 2.91 -1.93 17.19
C LEU A 155 4.23 -2.06 17.96
N HIS A 156 5.11 -2.93 17.46
CA HIS A 156 6.45 -3.08 18.01
C HIS A 156 7.26 -1.80 17.84
N ASP A 157 7.82 -1.29 18.93
CA ASP A 157 8.65 -0.08 18.92
C ASP A 157 9.94 -0.29 18.10
N GLY A 158 10.35 0.74 17.37
CA GLY A 158 11.55 0.65 16.52
C GLY A 158 11.42 -0.25 15.28
N HIS A 159 10.23 -0.82 15.00
CA HIS A 159 10.00 -1.53 13.74
C HIS A 159 10.27 -0.61 12.55
N VAL A 160 10.99 -1.12 11.55
CA VAL A 160 11.29 -0.40 10.32
C VAL A 160 10.21 -0.68 9.29
N TRP A 161 9.41 0.34 9.01
CA TRP A 161 8.36 0.33 8.01
C TRP A 161 8.90 0.81 6.66
N LEU A 162 8.38 0.23 5.57
CA LEU A 162 8.86 0.49 4.22
C LEU A 162 7.80 1.17 3.36
N ARG A 163 8.20 2.12 2.52
CA ARG A 163 7.28 2.81 1.61
C ARG A 163 7.88 2.91 0.22
N ILE A 164 7.10 2.51 -0.77
CA ILE A 164 7.41 2.80 -2.16
C ILE A 164 6.89 4.20 -2.46
N ALA A 165 7.71 5.03 -3.09
CA ALA A 165 7.35 6.40 -3.47
C ALA A 165 7.86 6.74 -4.87
N LYS A 166 7.36 7.85 -5.43
CA LYS A 166 7.92 8.45 -6.63
C LYS A 166 9.18 9.27 -6.25
N PRO A 167 10.24 9.26 -7.09
CA PRO A 167 11.47 10.00 -6.80
C PRO A 167 11.28 11.51 -6.56
N HIS A 168 10.24 12.12 -7.15
CA HIS A 168 9.99 13.56 -7.03
C HIS A 168 9.21 13.96 -5.77
N TYR A 169 8.86 13.01 -4.90
CA TYR A 169 8.23 13.36 -3.62
C TYR A 169 9.28 14.02 -2.72
N ALA A 170 9.04 15.29 -2.35
CA ALA A 170 9.95 16.05 -1.50
C ALA A 170 10.13 15.36 -0.13
N ASP A 171 9.03 14.88 0.45
CA ASP A 171 9.04 13.99 1.62
C ASP A 171 8.26 12.72 1.28
N PRO A 172 8.92 11.53 1.21
CA PRO A 172 8.21 10.28 0.95
C PRO A 172 7.22 9.94 2.07
N PHE A 173 7.36 10.50 3.27
CA PHE A 173 6.50 10.24 4.42
C PHE A 173 5.44 11.32 4.66
N ASP A 174 5.20 12.21 3.69
CA ASP A 174 4.07 13.13 3.74
C ASP A 174 2.74 12.37 3.63
N PRO A 175 1.85 12.46 4.65
CA PRO A 175 0.53 11.83 4.62
C PRO A 175 -0.55 12.68 3.91
N SER A 176 -0.24 13.90 3.47
CA SER A 176 -1.20 14.85 2.87
C SER A 176 -1.88 14.31 1.61
N HIS A 177 -1.15 13.61 0.75
CA HIS A 177 -1.69 13.08 -0.49
C HIS A 177 -2.88 12.13 -0.25
N ALA A 178 -2.74 11.21 0.71
CA ALA A 178 -3.82 10.30 1.07
C ALA A 178 -4.94 11.03 1.83
N GLN A 179 -4.64 12.10 2.58
CA GLN A 179 -5.67 12.93 3.19
C GLN A 179 -6.60 13.52 2.12
N GLU A 180 -6.02 14.07 1.05
CA GLU A 180 -6.74 14.72 -0.03
C GLU A 180 -7.50 13.72 -0.90
N ARG A 181 -6.79 12.69 -1.38
CA ARG A 181 -7.30 11.73 -2.37
C ARG A 181 -8.02 10.52 -1.77
N GLY A 182 -7.80 10.27 -0.49
CA GLY A 182 -8.19 9.03 0.15
C GLY A 182 -7.23 7.88 -0.20
N GLY A 183 -7.53 6.72 0.36
CA GLY A 183 -6.89 5.45 0.01
C GLY A 183 -7.79 4.30 0.43
N ARG A 184 -7.24 3.10 0.57
CA ARG A 184 -8.03 1.91 0.95
C ARG A 184 -8.67 2.07 2.34
N TRP A 185 -7.97 2.68 3.29
CA TRP A 185 -8.38 2.77 4.70
C TRP A 185 -8.77 4.17 5.17
N ASN A 186 -8.81 5.17 4.28
CA ASN A 186 -9.28 6.51 4.63
C ASN A 186 -10.05 7.12 3.46
N PRO A 187 -11.21 7.77 3.71
CA PRO A 187 -11.94 8.46 2.66
C PRO A 187 -11.17 9.71 2.18
N PRO A 188 -11.44 10.22 0.97
CA PRO A 188 -10.89 11.49 0.52
C PRO A 188 -11.31 12.66 1.42
N ARG A 189 -10.46 13.69 1.50
CA ARG A 189 -10.64 14.91 2.31
C ARG A 189 -10.95 14.60 3.79
N SER A 190 -10.19 13.68 4.37
CA SER A 190 -10.38 13.22 5.76
C SER A 190 -9.18 13.53 6.64
N TRP A 191 -8.61 12.53 7.32
CA TRP A 191 -7.41 12.66 8.14
C TRP A 191 -6.15 12.24 7.35
N PRO A 192 -4.98 12.77 7.71
CA PRO A 192 -3.72 12.32 7.13
C PRO A 192 -3.54 10.82 7.36
N THR A 193 -3.11 10.11 6.31
CA THR A 193 -2.90 8.66 6.36
C THR A 193 -1.62 8.29 5.64
N LEU A 194 -0.75 7.52 6.29
CA LEU A 194 0.48 7.03 5.71
C LEU A 194 0.41 5.52 5.50
N TYR A 195 0.46 5.10 4.24
CA TYR A 195 0.51 3.68 3.86
C TYR A 195 1.95 3.19 3.87
N LEU A 196 2.17 2.09 4.59
CA LEU A 196 3.46 1.50 4.88
C LEU A 196 3.38 -0.03 4.71
N ASN A 197 4.49 -0.62 4.28
CA ASN A 197 4.69 -2.05 4.15
C ASN A 197 5.45 -2.57 5.37
N HIS A 198 5.05 -3.73 5.87
CA HIS A 198 5.69 -4.35 7.01
C HIS A 198 7.09 -4.91 6.68
N ASP A 199 7.28 -5.43 5.46
CA ASP A 199 8.50 -6.11 5.03
C ASP A 199 8.73 -6.03 3.50
N LEU A 200 9.91 -6.44 3.04
CA LEU A 200 10.27 -6.43 1.61
C LEU A 200 9.43 -7.37 0.76
N ARG A 201 8.92 -8.48 1.33
CA ARG A 201 8.00 -9.37 0.61
C ARG A 201 6.74 -8.59 0.21
N THR A 202 6.19 -7.81 1.14
CA THR A 202 5.01 -6.97 0.87
C THR A 202 5.33 -5.84 -0.10
N VAL A 203 6.52 -5.22 0.01
CA VAL A 203 6.99 -4.22 -0.98
C VAL A 203 7.02 -4.81 -2.38
N HIS A 204 7.61 -5.99 -2.58
CA HIS A 204 7.66 -6.62 -3.90
C HIS A 204 6.27 -6.97 -4.44
N ALA A 205 5.37 -7.43 -3.59
CA ALA A 205 3.98 -7.67 -3.97
C ALA A 205 3.30 -6.35 -4.44
N GLN A 206 3.51 -5.25 -3.71
CA GLN A 206 3.01 -3.94 -4.09
C GLN A 206 3.59 -3.45 -5.43
N VAL A 207 4.88 -3.65 -5.69
CA VAL A 207 5.45 -3.33 -7.01
C VAL A 207 4.77 -4.16 -8.10
N ARG A 208 4.68 -5.50 -7.96
CA ARG A 208 3.99 -6.34 -8.94
C ARG A 208 2.55 -5.88 -9.17
N HIS A 209 1.84 -5.50 -8.11
CA HIS A 209 0.49 -4.97 -8.19
C HIS A 209 0.41 -3.62 -8.95
N LEU A 210 1.39 -2.73 -8.81
CA LEU A 210 1.45 -1.47 -9.58
C LEU A 210 1.60 -1.68 -11.10
N PHE A 211 2.14 -2.83 -11.50
CA PHE A 211 2.31 -3.23 -12.90
C PHE A 211 1.30 -4.28 -13.36
N LEU A 212 0.33 -4.63 -12.50
CA LEU A 212 -0.81 -5.43 -12.92
C LEU A 212 -1.48 -4.70 -14.11
N ASP A 213 -1.78 -5.45 -15.15
CA ASP A 213 -2.34 -4.97 -16.44
C ASP A 213 -1.39 -4.17 -17.34
N ARG A 214 -0.08 -4.10 -17.05
CA ARG A 214 0.89 -3.32 -17.87
C ARG A 214 1.72 -4.09 -18.88
N ALA A 215 1.55 -5.41 -19.00
CA ALA A 215 2.38 -6.27 -19.85
C ALA A 215 3.91 -6.07 -19.65
N ILE A 216 4.31 -5.60 -18.47
CA ILE A 216 5.70 -5.37 -18.05
C ILE A 216 5.82 -6.04 -16.68
N ASP A 217 6.74 -6.99 -16.53
CA ASP A 217 7.08 -7.52 -15.21
C ASP A 217 8.01 -6.51 -14.51
N PRO A 218 7.89 -6.29 -13.19
CA PRO A 218 8.89 -5.52 -12.44
C PRO A 218 10.34 -5.98 -12.66
N ASP A 219 10.55 -7.25 -13.01
CA ASP A 219 11.87 -7.78 -13.34
C ASP A 219 12.43 -7.27 -14.68
N ASP A 220 11.59 -6.75 -15.57
CA ASP A 220 11.99 -6.11 -16.85
C ASP A 220 12.43 -4.64 -16.67
N LEU A 221 12.18 -4.05 -15.50
CA LEU A 221 12.52 -2.66 -15.24
C LEU A 221 14.04 -2.49 -15.08
N GLY A 222 14.58 -1.38 -15.61
CA GLY A 222 15.96 -0.97 -15.37
C GLY A 222 16.20 -0.50 -13.94
N ASP A 223 17.46 -0.44 -13.52
CA ASP A 223 17.86 0.01 -12.17
C ASP A 223 17.47 1.47 -11.86
N ASP A 224 17.26 2.26 -12.91
CA ASP A 224 16.84 3.66 -12.93
C ASP A 224 15.32 3.85 -12.99
N ALA A 225 14.52 2.77 -12.88
CA ALA A 225 13.07 2.86 -12.83
C ALA A 225 12.62 3.89 -11.78
N PRO A 226 11.60 4.73 -12.07
CA PRO A 226 11.22 5.86 -11.21
C PRO A 226 10.38 5.40 -10.01
N ILE A 227 10.97 4.50 -9.22
CA ILE A 227 10.44 3.88 -8.02
C ILE A 227 11.56 3.92 -6.99
N VAL A 228 11.27 4.54 -5.84
CA VAL A 228 12.21 4.57 -4.71
C VAL A 228 11.62 3.87 -3.50
N LEU A 229 12.49 3.27 -2.70
CA LEU A 229 12.14 2.68 -1.40
C LEU A 229 12.61 3.62 -0.29
N ALA A 230 11.68 4.05 0.55
CA ALA A 230 11.97 4.77 1.77
C ALA A 230 11.73 3.86 2.99
N ALA A 231 12.45 4.09 4.07
CA ALA A 231 12.28 3.38 5.34
C ALA A 231 12.13 4.35 6.51
N ALA A 232 11.23 4.05 7.44
CA ALA A 232 10.98 4.87 8.63
C ALA A 232 10.62 4.05 9.86
N THR A 233 10.86 4.61 11.04
CA THR A 233 10.26 4.17 12.30
C THR A 233 9.10 5.08 12.67
N LEU A 234 8.12 4.55 13.39
CA LEU A 234 6.98 5.33 13.91
C LEU A 234 7.21 5.71 15.38
N PRO A 235 6.48 6.70 15.92
CA PRO A 235 6.50 6.98 17.35
C PRO A 235 6.13 5.74 18.17
N ALA A 236 6.63 5.62 19.39
CA ALA A 236 6.41 4.42 20.21
C ALA A 236 4.92 4.20 20.59
N ARG A 237 4.58 2.97 20.98
CA ARG A 237 3.28 2.57 21.55
C ARG A 237 2.07 2.93 20.68
N GLN A 238 2.19 2.79 19.36
CA GLN A 238 1.04 3.01 18.47
C GLN A 238 0.01 1.91 18.66
N ARG A 239 -1.19 2.27 19.12
CA ARG A 239 -2.35 1.38 19.22
C ARG A 239 -3.10 1.40 17.89
N VAL A 240 -3.27 0.25 17.26
CA VAL A 240 -3.89 0.11 15.92
C VAL A 240 -4.90 -1.02 15.92
N ALA A 241 -5.80 -1.02 14.94
CA ALA A 241 -6.64 -2.18 14.65
C ALA A 241 -5.83 -3.25 13.92
N ASN A 242 -5.82 -4.46 14.45
CA ASN A 242 -5.21 -5.64 13.88
C ASN A 242 -6.22 -6.39 12.99
N LEU A 243 -6.10 -6.18 11.68
CA LEU A 243 -6.85 -6.86 10.63
C LEU A 243 -5.93 -7.81 9.85
N THR A 244 -4.88 -8.32 10.50
CA THR A 244 -4.02 -9.38 9.94
C THR A 244 -4.59 -10.78 10.23
N SER A 245 -5.42 -10.91 11.26
CA SER A 245 -6.07 -12.15 11.67
C SER A 245 -7.52 -12.25 11.20
N ASP A 246 -8.06 -13.46 11.17
CA ASP A 246 -9.45 -13.73 10.78
C ASP A 246 -10.45 -13.16 11.78
N GLU A 247 -10.13 -13.19 13.07
CA GLU A 247 -10.92 -12.56 14.13
C GLU A 247 -10.96 -11.05 13.94
N GLY A 248 -9.82 -10.45 13.60
CA GLY A 248 -9.67 -9.05 13.25
C GLY A 248 -10.62 -8.61 12.14
N LEU A 249 -10.59 -9.35 11.02
CA LEU A 249 -11.43 -9.11 9.86
C LEU A 249 -12.91 -9.30 10.17
N THR A 250 -13.25 -10.38 10.89
CA THR A 250 -14.64 -10.71 11.24
C THR A 250 -15.28 -9.65 12.13
N GLU A 251 -14.56 -9.16 13.15
CA GLU A 251 -15.06 -8.10 14.06
C GLU A 251 -15.41 -6.82 13.30
N VAL A 252 -14.61 -6.46 12.28
CA VAL A 252 -14.89 -5.28 11.46
C VAL A 252 -15.90 -5.54 10.34
N GLY A 253 -16.41 -6.77 10.21
CA GLY A 253 -17.36 -7.17 9.18
C GLY A 253 -16.75 -7.33 7.79
N LEU A 254 -15.45 -7.60 7.70
CA LEU A 254 -14.78 -7.99 6.46
C LEU A 254 -14.70 -9.53 6.37
N ALA A 255 -14.61 -10.04 5.14
CA ALA A 255 -14.39 -11.47 4.92
C ALA A 255 -13.01 -11.88 5.46
N THR A 256 -12.93 -13.08 6.05
CA THR A 256 -11.65 -13.69 6.45
C THR A 256 -10.75 -13.98 5.25
N ALA A 257 -11.28 -13.99 4.03
CA ALA A 257 -10.51 -14.10 2.78
C ALA A 257 -9.97 -12.74 2.27
N TYR A 258 -10.05 -11.66 3.05
CA TYR A 258 -9.53 -10.35 2.64
C TYR A 258 -8.09 -10.47 2.09
N PRO A 259 -7.79 -9.88 0.91
CA PRO A 259 -8.49 -8.75 0.29
C PRO A 259 -9.69 -9.08 -0.61
N LEU A 260 -10.04 -10.36 -0.71
CA LEU A 260 -11.18 -10.84 -1.49
C LEU A 260 -12.42 -11.04 -0.61
N ASP A 261 -13.59 -10.95 -1.20
CA ASP A 261 -14.85 -11.32 -0.57
C ASP A 261 -15.11 -12.83 -0.68
N GLN A 262 -16.26 -13.28 -0.19
CA GLN A 262 -16.69 -14.68 -0.25
C GLN A 262 -16.88 -15.24 -1.67
N HIS A 263 -16.88 -14.38 -2.69
CA HIS A 263 -16.97 -14.75 -4.11
C HIS A 263 -15.61 -14.67 -4.81
N GLY A 264 -14.53 -14.39 -4.08
CA GLY A 264 -13.21 -14.21 -4.65
C GLY A 264 -13.03 -12.86 -5.36
N LEU A 265 -13.96 -11.91 -5.18
CA LEU A 265 -13.86 -10.58 -5.80
C LEU A 265 -13.13 -9.60 -4.88
N PRO A 266 -12.35 -8.64 -5.42
CA PRO A 266 -11.72 -7.62 -4.60
C PRO A 266 -12.72 -6.81 -3.79
N ILE A 267 -12.51 -6.69 -2.47
CA ILE A 267 -13.37 -5.87 -1.61
C ILE A 267 -13.25 -4.39 -2.00
N PRO A 268 -14.35 -3.66 -2.27
CA PRO A 268 -14.29 -2.28 -2.74
C PRO A 268 -13.75 -1.31 -1.68
N HIS A 269 -13.16 -0.20 -2.14
CA HIS A 269 -12.60 0.84 -1.26
C HIS A 269 -13.64 1.41 -0.28
N ALA A 270 -14.89 1.58 -0.71
CA ALA A 270 -15.95 2.11 0.15
C ALA A 270 -16.14 1.29 1.43
N ALA A 271 -16.01 -0.05 1.34
CA ALA A 271 -16.13 -0.93 2.49
C ALA A 271 -14.95 -0.76 3.47
N THR A 272 -13.72 -0.76 2.95
CA THR A 272 -12.51 -0.59 3.78
C THR A 272 -12.35 0.82 4.35
N GLN A 273 -12.80 1.85 3.63
CA GLN A 273 -12.83 3.22 4.11
C GLN A 273 -13.83 3.39 5.27
N ALA A 274 -14.98 2.72 5.22
CA ALA A 274 -15.93 2.72 6.33
C ALA A 274 -15.35 2.04 7.58
N VAL A 275 -14.58 0.96 7.41
CA VAL A 275 -13.82 0.35 8.52
C VAL A 275 -12.78 1.33 9.06
N GLY A 276 -11.95 1.91 8.20
CA GLY A 276 -10.91 2.86 8.60
C GLY A 276 -11.46 4.09 9.33
N LYS A 277 -12.63 4.59 8.91
CA LYS A 277 -13.35 5.65 9.65
C LYS A 277 -13.73 5.22 11.06
N ARG A 278 -14.32 4.03 11.23
CA ARG A 278 -14.67 3.55 12.58
C ARG A 278 -13.43 3.36 13.46
N VAL A 279 -12.33 2.87 12.90
CA VAL A 279 -11.04 2.73 13.60
C VAL A 279 -10.50 4.09 14.04
N HIS A 280 -10.54 5.10 13.15
CA HIS A 280 -10.14 6.47 13.47
C HIS A 280 -11.06 7.10 14.53
N ASP A 281 -12.38 6.97 14.39
CA ASP A 281 -13.37 7.48 15.34
C ASP A 281 -13.19 6.85 16.75
N ALA A 282 -12.69 5.61 16.82
CA ALA A 282 -12.34 4.93 18.07
C ALA A 282 -11.01 5.43 18.69
N GLY A 283 -10.33 6.40 18.07
CA GLY A 283 -9.07 6.98 18.54
C GLY A 283 -7.84 6.10 18.32
N LEU A 284 -7.96 5.03 17.53
CA LEU A 284 -6.81 4.20 17.15
C LEU A 284 -5.94 4.92 16.11
N ARG A 285 -4.64 4.61 16.12
CA ARG A 285 -3.61 5.26 15.30
C ARG A 285 -3.36 4.58 13.96
N GLY A 286 -4.25 3.70 13.53
CA GLY A 286 -4.14 3.07 12.22
C GLY A 286 -4.80 1.71 12.11
N VAL A 287 -4.63 1.13 10.92
CA VAL A 287 -5.08 -0.22 10.55
C VAL A 287 -3.87 -1.03 10.12
N PHE A 288 -3.49 -2.04 10.90
CA PHE A 288 -2.48 -3.04 10.53
C PHE A 288 -3.19 -4.23 9.91
N CYS A 289 -3.08 -4.41 8.59
CA CYS A 289 -3.91 -5.33 7.82
C CYS A 289 -3.10 -6.27 6.92
N ARG A 290 -3.79 -7.28 6.39
CA ARG A 290 -3.32 -8.00 5.21
C ARG A 290 -3.19 -7.07 4.02
N SER A 291 -2.28 -7.38 3.10
CA SER A 291 -2.06 -6.56 1.91
C SER A 291 -3.09 -6.85 0.84
N ALA A 292 -3.60 -5.79 0.21
CA ALA A 292 -4.45 -5.92 -0.97
C ALA A 292 -3.67 -6.30 -2.24
N ALA A 293 -2.35 -6.17 -2.23
CA ALA A 293 -1.48 -6.55 -3.35
C ALA A 293 -1.23 -8.06 -3.43
N THR A 294 -1.64 -8.83 -2.42
CA THR A 294 -1.51 -10.29 -2.37
C THR A 294 -2.89 -10.92 -2.35
N GLY A 295 -3.23 -11.70 -3.38
CA GLY A 295 -4.55 -12.34 -3.49
C GLY A 295 -4.87 -13.33 -2.34
N ASP A 296 -3.84 -13.88 -1.70
CA ASP A 296 -3.93 -14.77 -0.54
C ASP A 296 -3.89 -14.02 0.81
N GLY A 297 -3.74 -12.68 0.79
CA GLY A 297 -3.61 -11.87 1.99
C GLY A 297 -2.33 -12.08 2.80
N ALA A 298 -1.30 -12.75 2.26
CA ALA A 298 -0.06 -13.04 2.99
C ALA A 298 0.84 -11.81 3.24
N GLY A 299 0.68 -10.75 2.46
CA GLY A 299 1.38 -9.47 2.70
C GLY A 299 0.82 -8.74 3.92
N ARG A 300 1.62 -7.85 4.53
CA ARG A 300 1.20 -7.06 5.70
C ARG A 300 1.50 -5.58 5.52
N GLU A 301 0.49 -4.76 5.76
CA GLU A 301 0.53 -3.32 5.57
C GLU A 301 0.00 -2.58 6.79
N LEU A 302 0.39 -1.31 6.90
CA LEU A 302 -0.12 -0.39 7.89
C LEU A 302 -0.61 0.87 7.19
N ALA A 303 -1.89 1.19 7.38
CA ALA A 303 -2.39 2.55 7.18
C ALA A 303 -2.32 3.29 8.52
N TRP A 304 -1.26 4.06 8.71
CA TRP A 304 -1.01 4.81 9.94
C TRP A 304 -1.75 6.16 9.92
N PHE A 305 -2.43 6.50 11.02
CA PHE A 305 -3.16 7.74 11.24
C PHE A 305 -2.37 8.62 12.23
N PRO A 306 -1.42 9.46 11.74
CA PRO A 306 -0.64 10.33 12.62
C PRO A 306 -1.55 11.24 13.46
N SER A 307 -1.22 11.38 14.73
CA SER A 307 -1.78 12.45 15.56
C SER A 307 -1.26 13.82 15.11
N ALA A 308 -1.85 14.90 15.61
CA ALA A 308 -1.23 16.22 15.52
C ALA A 308 0.22 16.14 16.04
N GLY A 309 1.19 16.56 15.20
CA GLY A 309 2.62 16.50 15.49
C GLY A 309 3.29 15.12 15.36
N GLY A 310 2.53 14.04 15.20
CA GLY A 310 3.08 12.70 14.99
C GLY A 310 3.73 12.59 13.60
N ARG A 311 5.02 12.25 13.55
CA ARG A 311 5.76 12.10 12.29
C ARG A 311 6.50 10.76 12.24
N ALA A 312 6.57 10.18 11.06
CA ALA A 312 7.46 9.06 10.80
C ALA A 312 8.90 9.59 10.75
N ARG A 313 9.85 8.87 11.37
CA ARG A 313 11.27 9.24 11.36
C ARG A 313 11.99 8.40 10.31
N ALA A 314 12.57 9.05 9.32
CA ALA A 314 13.34 8.37 8.28
C ALA A 314 14.54 7.60 8.88
N VAL A 315 14.73 6.35 8.43
CA VAL A 315 15.86 5.49 8.80
C VAL A 315 17.05 5.71 7.86
N TRP A 316 16.77 6.09 6.61
CA TRP A 316 17.79 6.45 5.62
C TRP A 316 17.76 7.95 5.34
N PRO A 317 18.91 8.60 5.11
CA PRO A 317 18.96 10.02 4.78
C PRO A 317 18.30 10.33 3.43
N ARG A 318 18.24 9.35 2.52
CA ARG A 318 17.58 9.44 1.21
C ARG A 318 16.92 8.11 0.86
N PRO A 319 15.78 8.12 0.13
CA PRO A 319 15.21 6.91 -0.46
C PRO A 319 16.20 6.19 -1.39
N LEU A 320 16.09 4.86 -1.47
CA LEU A 320 16.91 4.02 -2.31
C LEU A 320 16.25 3.83 -3.69
N GLY A 321 17.00 4.06 -4.77
CA GLY A 321 16.54 3.77 -6.13
C GLY A 321 16.30 2.26 -6.36
N PHE A 322 15.43 1.94 -7.32
CA PHE A 322 14.94 0.58 -7.59
C PHE A 322 16.05 -0.49 -7.67
N GLY A 323 17.10 -0.26 -8.46
CA GLY A 323 18.20 -1.21 -8.63
C GLY A 323 18.91 -1.62 -7.34
N ARG A 324 18.86 -0.78 -6.29
CA ARG A 324 19.54 -1.06 -5.01
C ARG A 324 18.81 -2.07 -4.12
N TRP A 325 17.53 -2.33 -4.36
CA TRP A 325 16.71 -3.15 -3.46
C TRP A 325 15.80 -4.15 -4.19
N ARG A 326 15.62 -4.05 -5.51
CA ARG A 326 14.74 -4.94 -6.29
C ARG A 326 14.98 -6.45 -6.11
N HIS A 327 16.20 -6.85 -5.75
CA HIS A 327 16.54 -8.25 -5.47
C HIS A 327 16.69 -8.58 -3.98
N ALA A 328 16.57 -7.59 -3.10
CA ALA A 328 16.64 -7.80 -1.65
C ALA A 328 15.39 -8.54 -1.17
N ARG A 329 15.56 -9.60 -0.38
CA ARG A 329 14.46 -10.37 0.20
C ARG A 329 14.20 -9.98 1.65
N ARG A 330 15.23 -9.49 2.33
CA ARG A 330 15.22 -9.01 3.71
C ARG A 330 15.87 -7.65 3.79
N LEU A 331 15.50 -6.88 4.81
CA LEU A 331 16.08 -5.56 5.03
C LEU A 331 17.61 -5.62 5.24
N SER A 332 18.12 -6.72 5.77
CA SER A 332 19.56 -7.00 5.91
C SER A 332 20.31 -7.12 4.59
N ASP A 333 19.62 -7.46 3.50
CA ASP A 333 20.23 -7.64 2.18
C ASP A 333 20.53 -6.29 1.53
N ILE A 334 19.87 -5.22 1.99
CA ILE A 334 20.08 -3.86 1.52
C ILE A 334 21.36 -3.33 2.15
N ARG A 335 22.43 -3.23 1.34
CA ARG A 335 23.67 -2.58 1.75
C ARG A 335 23.37 -1.13 2.12
N ARG A 336 23.59 -0.78 3.39
CA ARG A 336 23.51 0.62 3.83
C ARG A 336 24.52 1.44 3.03
N PRO A 337 24.14 2.61 2.50
CA PRO A 337 25.11 3.53 1.93
C PRO A 337 26.22 3.78 2.94
N ARG A 338 27.49 3.57 2.56
CA ARG A 338 28.62 3.95 3.41
C ARG A 338 28.51 5.47 3.68
N GLY A 339 28.42 5.87 4.94
CA GLY A 339 28.37 7.29 5.35
C GLY A 339 27.11 7.78 6.09
N ALA A 340 26.17 6.91 6.46
CA ALA A 340 25.09 7.27 7.39
C ALA A 340 25.48 6.89 8.82
N ALA A 341 26.01 7.85 9.57
CA ALA A 341 26.20 7.77 11.02
C ALA A 341 25.18 8.67 11.72
#